data_AF-A0A5D3WJG2-F1
#
_entry.id   AF-A0A5D3WJG2-F1
#
_cell.length_a   1.000
_cell.length_b   1.000
_cell.length_c   1.000
_cell.angle_alpha   90.00
_cell.angle_beta   90.00
_cell.angle_gamma   90.00
#
_symmetry.space_group_name_H-M   'P 1'
#
loop_
_entity.id
_entity.type
_entity.pdbx_description
1 polymer ?
#
loop_
_entity_poly.entity_id
_entity_poly.type
_entity_poly.pdbx_seq_one_letter_code
_entity_poly.pdbx_strand_id
1 'polypeptide(L)'
;MPLTFSWQDDRLVFHAARIGRKLDLIHRKGRAAFEIDLHSEVVVAAQACDWTVRFASLVGSGPIRILEDEDEKGRALEVLMRHNRHTGPLEIPVAAVRGTAVFKLQIEEMSGKCNDLEWFSQVVNRNKDNDELSSSSGGGG
;
A
#
# COMPACT_ATOMS: atom_id res chain seq x y z
N MET A 1 11.50 -2.25 2.62
CA MET A 1 11.27 -3.40 1.70
C MET A 1 10.03 -3.05 0.91
N PRO A 2 10.07 -2.99 -0.43
CA PRO A 2 8.89 -2.68 -1.23
C PRO A 2 7.90 -3.86 -1.19
N LEU A 3 6.64 -3.56 -0.94
CA LEU A 3 5.56 -4.55 -0.83
C LEU A 3 4.28 -3.95 -1.43
N THR A 4 3.50 -4.79 -2.09
CA THR A 4 2.11 -4.46 -2.41
C THR A 4 1.29 -4.48 -1.13
N PHE A 5 0.48 -3.45 -0.93
CA PHE A 5 -0.38 -3.32 0.24
C PHE A 5 -1.79 -2.92 -0.18
N SER A 6 -2.70 -3.01 0.77
CA SER A 6 -3.98 -2.31 0.77
C SER A 6 -4.11 -1.49 2.03
N TRP A 7 -4.94 -0.46 1.95
CA TRP A 7 -5.27 0.41 3.06
C TRP A 7 -6.79 0.48 3.24
N GLN A 8 -7.24 0.22 4.48
CA GLN A 8 -8.64 0.31 4.89
C GLN A 8 -8.71 0.50 6.41
N ASP A 9 -9.55 1.41 6.90
CA ASP A 9 -9.81 1.63 8.34
C ASP A 9 -8.52 1.77 9.19
N ASP A 10 -7.62 2.65 8.75
CA ASP A 10 -6.30 2.89 9.35
C ASP A 10 -5.43 1.64 9.52
N ARG A 11 -5.63 0.65 8.64
CA ARG A 11 -4.85 -0.58 8.60
C ARG A 11 -4.21 -0.76 7.25
N LEU A 12 -2.94 -1.12 7.27
CA LEU A 12 -2.24 -1.63 6.10
C LEU A 12 -2.28 -3.16 6.14
N VAL A 13 -2.69 -3.76 5.03
CA VAL A 13 -2.62 -5.21 4.82
C VAL A 13 -1.65 -5.48 3.69
N PHE A 14 -0.75 -6.44 3.88
CA PHE A 14 0.18 -6.88 2.85
C PHE A 14 0.52 -8.35 3.04
N HIS A 15 1.12 -8.95 2.03
CA HIS A 15 1.57 -10.34 2.09
C HIS A 15 3.05 -10.47 1.81
N ALA A 16 3.63 -11.57 2.27
CA ALA A 16 4.99 -11.95 1.92
C ALA A 16 5.24 -13.45 2.07
N ALA A 17 6.46 -13.87 1.73
CA ALA A 17 6.97 -15.20 2.07
C ALA A 17 6.90 -15.46 3.58
N ARG A 18 6.70 -16.73 3.96
CA ARG A 18 6.60 -17.20 5.36
C ARG A 18 7.95 -17.29 6.09
N ILE A 19 9.03 -16.84 5.48
CA ILE A 19 10.39 -16.90 6.03
C ILE A 19 11.14 -15.60 5.80
N GLY A 20 12.17 -15.39 6.60
CA GLY A 20 13.15 -14.33 6.44
C GLY A 20 13.04 -13.23 7.50
N ARG A 21 14.05 -12.36 7.49
CA ARG A 21 14.34 -11.39 8.56
C ARG A 21 13.15 -10.55 9.01
N LYS A 22 12.23 -10.18 8.11
CA LYS A 22 11.05 -9.37 8.47
C LYS A 22 10.09 -10.11 9.41
N LEU A 23 9.87 -11.42 9.20
CA LEU A 23 9.01 -12.19 10.08
C LEU A 23 9.63 -12.32 11.46
N ASP A 24 10.94 -12.59 11.53
CA ASP A 24 11.64 -12.71 12.80
C ASP A 24 11.55 -11.41 13.61
N LEU A 25 11.70 -10.26 12.95
CA LEU A 25 11.59 -8.95 13.59
C LEU A 25 10.15 -8.66 14.04
N ILE A 26 9.16 -8.93 13.18
CA ILE A 26 7.74 -8.74 13.51
C ILE A 26 7.35 -9.62 14.70
N HIS A 27 7.77 -10.89 14.71
CA HIS A 27 7.47 -11.81 15.81
C HIS A 27 8.13 -11.38 17.12
N ARG A 28 9.35 -10.83 17.06
CA ARG A 28 10.08 -10.36 18.26
C ARG A 28 9.63 -8.98 18.76
N LYS A 29 9.19 -8.09 17.88
CA LYS A 29 8.94 -6.67 18.21
C LYS A 29 7.46 -6.30 18.21
N GLY A 30 6.63 -6.98 17.41
CA GLY A 30 5.20 -6.68 17.27
C GLY A 30 4.89 -5.30 16.70
N ARG A 31 5.89 -4.58 16.18
CA ARG A 31 5.76 -3.22 15.63
C ARG A 31 6.59 -3.08 14.36
N ALA A 32 6.12 -2.24 13.45
CA ALA A 32 6.85 -1.89 12.25
C ALA A 32 6.59 -0.43 11.86
N ALA A 33 7.54 0.13 11.11
CA ALA A 33 7.37 1.37 10.38
C ALA A 33 7.14 1.06 8.90
N PHE A 34 6.44 1.96 8.22
CA PHE A 34 6.20 1.91 6.78
C PHE A 34 6.54 3.25 6.14
N GLU A 35 6.80 3.19 4.84
CA GLU A 35 7.02 4.33 3.96
C GLU A 35 6.26 4.05 2.66
N ILE A 36 5.51 5.03 2.21
CA ILE A 36 4.79 5.03 0.93
C ILE A 36 5.20 6.30 0.21
N ASP A 37 5.78 6.14 -0.98
CA ASP A 37 6.23 7.27 -1.78
C ASP A 37 5.49 7.35 -3.11
N LEU A 38 5.20 8.58 -3.49
CA LEU A 38 4.79 8.98 -4.81
C LEU A 38 5.93 9.80 -5.42
N HIS A 39 6.70 9.16 -6.30
CA HIS A 39 7.74 9.81 -7.10
C HIS A 39 7.20 10.05 -8.50
N SER A 40 7.30 11.26 -9.04
CA SER A 40 6.92 11.48 -10.45
C SER A 40 8.00 12.01 -11.36
N GLU A 41 8.83 12.98 -10.93
CA GLU A 41 9.58 13.77 -11.91
C GLU A 41 10.84 14.42 -11.33
N VAL A 42 11.95 14.32 -12.07
CA VAL A 42 13.16 15.11 -11.81
C VAL A 42 12.93 16.53 -12.33
N VAL A 43 13.03 17.51 -11.45
CA VAL A 43 13.01 18.93 -11.81
C VAL A 43 14.44 19.33 -12.15
N VAL A 44 14.67 19.58 -13.44
CA VAL A 44 15.95 20.02 -13.97
C VAL A 44 16.06 21.53 -13.88
N ALA A 45 17.20 22.02 -13.39
CA ALA A 45 17.47 23.44 -13.28
C ALA A 45 18.89 23.78 -13.78
N ALA A 46 19.10 25.06 -14.10
CA ALA A 46 20.39 25.56 -14.59
C ALA A 46 21.47 25.54 -13.48
N GLN A 47 21.09 25.76 -12.23
CA GLN A 47 21.98 25.66 -11.08
C GLN A 47 21.85 24.27 -10.44
N ALA A 48 22.98 23.68 -10.03
CA ALA A 48 22.99 22.35 -9.43
C ALA A 48 22.16 22.26 -8.13
N CYS A 49 22.08 23.34 -7.35
CA CYS A 49 21.31 23.37 -6.10
C CYS A 49 19.80 23.41 -6.31
N ASP A 50 19.34 23.77 -7.52
CA ASP A 50 17.92 23.85 -7.86
C ASP A 50 17.42 22.54 -8.49
N TRP A 51 18.30 21.55 -8.68
CA TRP A 51 17.89 20.20 -9.04
C TRP A 51 17.13 19.55 -7.89
N THR A 52 15.94 19.05 -8.17
CA THR A 52 15.13 18.33 -7.18
C THR A 52 14.31 17.23 -7.83
N VAL A 53 13.60 16.46 -7.02
CA VAL A 53 12.61 15.47 -7.48
C VAL A 53 11.29 15.85 -6.87
N ARG A 54 10.23 15.98 -7.68
CA ARG A 54 8.87 16.11 -7.14
C ARG A 54 8.48 14.81 -6.46
N PHE A 55 8.20 14.91 -5.17
CA PHE A 55 7.79 13.78 -4.35
C PHE A 55 6.69 14.17 -3.38
N ALA A 56 5.86 13.18 -3.07
CA ALA A 56 5.08 13.14 -1.85
C ALA A 56 5.32 11.82 -1.15
N SER A 57 5.47 11.82 0.16
CA SER A 57 5.70 10.62 0.95
C SER A 57 4.83 10.60 2.20
N LEU A 58 4.53 9.40 2.65
CA LEU A 58 3.92 9.10 3.94
C LEU A 58 4.81 8.13 4.68
N VAL A 59 5.20 8.49 5.89
CA VAL A 59 5.87 7.59 6.82
C VAL A 59 4.99 7.42 8.04
N GLY A 60 4.97 6.20 8.58
CA GLY A 60 4.18 5.94 9.77
C GLY A 60 4.65 4.69 10.48
N SER A 61 4.02 4.43 11.63
CA SER A 61 4.34 3.25 12.43
C SER A 61 3.15 2.80 13.26
N GLY A 62 3.24 1.57 13.75
CA GLY A 62 2.27 1.03 14.68
C GLY A 62 2.46 -0.47 14.92
N PRO A 63 1.54 -1.09 15.66
CA PRO A 63 1.57 -2.50 15.93
C PRO A 63 1.23 -3.29 14.67
N ILE A 64 1.95 -4.38 14.49
CA ILE A 64 1.80 -5.29 13.35
C ILE A 64 1.66 -6.71 13.87
N ARG A 65 0.75 -7.47 13.27
CA ARG A 65 0.59 -8.89 13.54
C ARG A 65 0.54 -9.71 12.26
N ILE A 66 0.89 -10.98 12.40
CA ILE A 66 0.70 -12.00 11.37
C ILE A 66 -0.70 -12.57 11.57
N LEU A 67 -1.44 -12.75 10.48
CA LEU A 67 -2.74 -13.41 10.48
C LEU A 67 -2.52 -14.92 10.41
N GLU A 68 -3.00 -15.65 11.41
CA GLU A 68 -2.87 -17.11 11.50
C GLU A 68 -4.16 -17.83 11.05
N ASP A 69 -5.33 -17.23 11.30
CA ASP A 69 -6.62 -17.76 10.91
C ASP A 69 -6.79 -17.76 9.38
N GLU A 70 -7.15 -18.91 8.80
CA GLU A 70 -7.24 -19.07 7.34
C GLU A 70 -8.34 -18.19 6.74
N ASP A 71 -9.47 -18.05 7.42
CA ASP A 71 -10.58 -17.22 6.95
C ASP A 71 -10.22 -15.73 7.02
N GLU A 72 -9.55 -15.29 8.09
CA GLU A 72 -9.04 -13.92 8.21
C GLU A 72 -8.02 -13.59 7.12
N LYS A 73 -7.12 -14.53 6.81
CA LYS A 73 -6.15 -14.40 5.72
C LYS A 73 -6.85 -14.30 4.37
N GLY A 74 -7.84 -15.15 4.11
CA GLY A 74 -8.64 -15.12 2.88
C GLY A 74 -9.27 -13.75 2.66
N ARG A 75 -10.01 -13.25 3.65
CA ARG A 75 -10.62 -11.91 3.61
C ARG A 75 -9.59 -10.80 3.40
N ALA A 76 -8.45 -10.87 4.10
CA ALA A 76 -7.39 -9.87 3.97
C ALA A 76 -6.76 -9.87 2.57
N LEU A 77 -6.56 -11.04 1.96
CA LEU A 77 -6.06 -11.16 0.59
C LEU A 77 -7.08 -10.67 -0.44
N GLU A 78 -8.37 -10.91 -0.22
CA GLU A 78 -9.43 -10.34 -1.08
C GLU A 78 -9.41 -8.81 -1.06
N VAL A 79 -9.34 -8.20 0.13
CA VAL A 79 -9.21 -6.74 0.28
C VAL A 79 -7.96 -6.24 -0.43
N LEU A 80 -6.85 -6.96 -0.30
CA LEU A 80 -5.61 -6.65 -1.01
C LEU A 80 -5.80 -6.67 -2.53
N MET A 81 -6.43 -7.71 -3.08
CA MET A 81 -6.66 -7.84 -4.53
C MET A 81 -7.61 -6.76 -5.06
N ARG A 82 -8.72 -6.48 -4.36
CA ARG A 82 -9.65 -5.42 -4.74
C ARG A 82 -8.99 -4.04 -4.71
N HIS A 83 -8.18 -3.76 -3.70
CA HIS A 83 -7.41 -2.51 -3.63
C HIS A 83 -6.48 -2.34 -4.84
N ASN A 84 -5.91 -3.44 -5.32
CA ASN A 84 -5.08 -3.49 -6.52
C ASN A 84 -5.90 -3.65 -7.83
N ARG A 85 -7.18 -3.27 -7.81
CA ARG A 85 -8.09 -3.19 -8.96
C ARG A 85 -8.35 -4.52 -9.68
N HIS A 86 -8.22 -5.65 -8.97
CA HIS A 86 -8.70 -6.93 -9.51
C HIS A 86 -10.24 -6.93 -9.60
N THR A 87 -10.76 -7.19 -10.80
CA THR A 87 -12.21 -7.17 -11.10
C THR A 87 -12.80 -8.56 -11.35
N GLY A 88 -11.98 -9.60 -11.41
CA GLY A 88 -12.43 -10.97 -11.63
C GLY A 88 -12.95 -11.66 -10.35
N PRO A 89 -13.43 -12.91 -10.47
CA PRO A 89 -13.75 -13.73 -9.32
C PRO A 89 -12.57 -13.82 -8.34
N LEU A 90 -12.88 -13.78 -7.05
CA LEU A 90 -11.91 -13.93 -5.96
C LEU A 90 -11.96 -15.36 -5.45
N GLU A 91 -11.46 -16.28 -6.26
CA GLU A 91 -11.30 -17.68 -5.87
C GLU A 91 -9.84 -17.93 -5.51
N ILE A 92 -9.45 -17.54 -4.29
CA ILE A 92 -8.09 -17.76 -3.81
C ILE A 92 -7.97 -19.21 -3.33
N PRO A 93 -7.11 -20.05 -3.95
CA PRO A 93 -6.98 -21.44 -3.54
C PRO A 93 -6.51 -21.55 -2.08
N VAL A 94 -7.10 -22.47 -1.31
CA VAL A 94 -6.74 -22.71 0.10
C VAL A 94 -5.24 -22.95 0.27
N ALA A 95 -4.61 -23.66 -0.67
CA ALA A 95 -3.16 -23.88 -0.67
C ALA A 95 -2.37 -22.55 -0.75
N ALA A 96 -2.85 -21.58 -1.54
CA ALA A 96 -2.23 -20.26 -1.64
C ALA A 96 -2.45 -19.42 -0.36
N VAL A 97 -3.64 -19.50 0.24
CA VAL A 97 -3.94 -18.86 1.55
C VAL A 97 -3.00 -19.43 2.62
N ARG A 98 -2.85 -20.75 2.71
CA ARG A 98 -1.94 -21.42 3.65
C ARG A 98 -0.48 -21.09 3.36
N GLY A 99 -0.06 -21.08 2.10
CA GLY A 99 1.32 -20.84 1.69
C GLY A 99 1.83 -19.41 1.93
N THR A 100 0.94 -18.45 2.14
CA THR A 100 1.26 -17.02 2.20
C THR A 100 1.25 -16.51 3.64
N ALA A 101 2.22 -15.69 4.05
CA ALA A 101 2.11 -14.93 5.29
C ALA A 101 1.37 -13.62 4.99
N VAL A 102 0.34 -13.30 5.77
CA VAL A 102 -0.44 -12.07 5.64
C VAL A 102 -0.26 -11.26 6.91
N PHE A 103 -0.02 -9.96 6.75
CA PHE A 103 0.29 -9.05 7.82
C PHE A 103 -0.77 -7.96 7.89
N LYS A 104 -1.07 -7.54 9.11
CA LYS A 104 -1.94 -6.40 9.38
C LYS A 104 -1.21 -5.44 10.31
N LEU A 105 -0.92 -4.25 9.80
CA LEU A 105 -0.36 -3.13 10.56
C LEU A 105 -1.49 -2.15 10.88
N GLN A 106 -1.69 -1.84 12.16
CA GLN A 106 -2.55 -0.74 12.59
C GLN A 106 -1.71 0.53 12.57
N ILE A 107 -2.17 1.58 11.89
CA ILE A 107 -1.50 2.87 11.88
C ILE A 107 -1.82 3.57 13.20
N GLU A 108 -0.78 3.93 13.97
CA GLU A 108 -0.92 4.74 15.19
C GLU A 108 -0.39 6.15 14.96
N GLU A 109 0.71 6.26 14.21
CA GLU A 109 1.36 7.52 13.88
C GLU A 109 1.62 7.57 12.39
N MET A 110 1.36 8.73 11.77
CA MET A 110 1.64 8.97 10.37
C MET A 110 2.00 10.44 10.16
N SER A 111 2.98 10.69 9.30
CA SER A 111 3.36 12.03 8.86
C SER A 111 3.60 12.03 7.35
N GLY A 112 3.25 13.13 6.71
CA GLY A 112 3.42 13.30 5.27
C GLY A 112 4.38 14.44 4.93
N LYS A 113 5.08 14.30 3.82
CA LYS A 113 5.93 15.35 3.25
C LYS A 113 5.67 15.46 1.76
N CYS A 114 5.54 16.68 1.26
CA CYS A 114 5.62 16.97 -0.16
C CYS A 114 6.49 18.21 -0.36
N ASN A 115 7.18 18.30 -1.50
CA ASN A 115 8.02 19.45 -1.81
C ASN A 115 7.39 20.43 -2.83
N ASP A 116 6.25 20.08 -3.42
CA ASP A 116 5.50 20.92 -4.37
C ASP A 116 3.99 20.63 -4.19
N LEU A 117 3.27 21.53 -3.52
CA LEU A 117 1.84 21.36 -3.21
C LEU A 117 0.94 21.51 -4.45
N GLU A 118 1.33 22.37 -5.40
CA GLU A 118 0.56 22.56 -6.63
C GLU A 118 0.64 21.32 -7.50
N TRP A 119 1.85 20.80 -7.70
CA TRP A 119 2.05 19.53 -8.40
C TRP A 119 1.29 18.39 -7.71
N PHE A 120 1.41 18.26 -6.38
CA PHE A 120 0.76 17.18 -5.66
C PHE A 120 -0.77 17.24 -5.82
N SER A 121 -1.35 18.44 -5.78
CA SER A 121 -2.79 18.66 -6.01
C SER A 121 -3.22 18.20 -7.41
N GLN A 122 -2.40 18.45 -8.44
CA GLN A 122 -2.69 17.98 -9.81
C GLN A 122 -2.66 16.46 -9.90
N VAL A 123 -1.68 15.80 -9.28
CA VAL A 123 -1.59 14.33 -9.29
C VAL A 123 -2.79 13.69 -8.59
N VAL A 124 -3.19 14.21 -7.43
CA VAL A 124 -4.35 13.72 -6.69
C VAL A 124 -5.63 13.89 -7.50
N ASN A 125 -5.83 15.05 -8.13
CA ASN A 125 -7.04 15.29 -8.93
C ASN A 125 -7.14 14.37 -10.14
N ARG A 126 -6.02 14.14 -10.87
CA ARG A 126 -6.00 13.17 -11.98
C ARG A 126 -6.37 11.76 -11.55
N ASN A 127 -5.96 11.35 -10.35
CA ASN A 127 -6.31 10.02 -9.83
C ASN A 127 -7.79 9.90 -9.47
N LYS A 128 -8.43 10.99 -9.00
CA LYS A 128 -9.88 11.02 -8.73
C LYS A 128 -10.69 10.87 -10.02
N ASP A 129 -10.31 11.61 -11.06
CA ASP A 129 -10.99 11.53 -12.36
C ASP A 129 -10.92 10.11 -12.95
N ASN A 130 -9.75 9.46 -12.82
CA ASN A 130 -9.56 8.06 -13.24
C ASN A 130 -10.39 7.06 -12.43
N ASP A 131 -10.55 7.29 -11.12
CA ASP A 131 -11.40 6.46 -10.27
C ASP A 131 -12.88 6.59 -10.66
N GLU A 132 -13.36 7.80 -10.93
CA GLU A 132 -14.72 8.05 -11.41
C GLU A 132 -14.98 7.42 -12.80
N LEU A 133 -14.04 7.57 -13.75
CA LEU A 133 -14.11 6.95 -15.07
C LEU A 133 -14.16 5.40 -14.99
N SER A 134 -13.36 4.79 -14.11
CA SER A 134 -13.37 3.33 -13.90
C SER A 134 -14.65 2.80 -13.25
N SER A 135 -15.34 3.63 -12.46
CA SER A 135 -16.63 3.28 -11.84
C SER A 135 -17.81 3.38 -12.81
N SER A 136 -17.67 4.18 -13.89
CA SER A 136 -18.71 4.42 -14.91
C SER A 136 -18.74 3.38 -16.05
N SER A 137 -17.68 2.59 -16.22
CA SER A 137 -17.56 1.60 -17.31
C SER A 137 -18.01 0.18 -16.94
N GLY A 138 -18.45 -0.04 -15.70
CA GLY A 138 -18.96 -1.34 -15.22
C GLY A 138 -20.45 -1.63 -15.51
N GLY A 139 -21.14 -0.74 -16.23
CA GLY A 139 -22.57 -0.86 -16.54
C GLY A 139 -22.82 -1.07 -18.03
N GLY A 140 -22.56 -2.26 -18.55
CA GLY A 140 -22.99 -2.61 -19.91
C GLY A 140 -22.44 -3.95 -20.39
N GLY A 141 -23.32 -4.96 -20.43
CA GLY A 141 -23.06 -6.26 -21.08
C GLY A 141 -23.60 -7.43 -20.28
#